data_AF-A0A087U9K8-F1
#
_entry.id   AF-A0A087U9K8-F1
#
_cell.length_a   1.000
_cell.length_b   1.000
_cell.length_c   1.000
_cell.angle_alpha   90.00
_cell.angle_beta   90.00
_cell.angle_gamma   90.00
#
_symmetry.space_group_name_H-M   'P 1'
#
loop_
_entity.id
_entity.type
_entity.pdbx_description
1 polymer ?
#
loop_
_entity_poly.entity_id
_entity_poly.type
_entity_poly.pdbx_seq_one_letter_code
_entity_poly.pdbx_strand_id
1 'polypeptide(L)' 'MLKILKDSEYIDERQHCFMLHTGVSDTHYMCAETKTELLRIENGWHRATYNAVTRLG' A
#
# COMPACT_ATOMS: atom_id res chain seq x y z
N MET A 1 -7.54 -1.00 0.38
CA MET A 1 -6.60 -2.12 0.52
C MET A 1 -5.28 -1.72 -0.09
N LEU A 2 -4.19 -1.85 0.67
CA LEU A 2 -2.83 -1.63 0.18
C LEU A 2 -2.28 -2.94 -0.40
N LYS A 3 -1.66 -2.89 -1.58
CA LYS A 3 -0.95 -4.02 -2.21
C LYS A 3 0.47 -3.58 -2.54
N ILE A 4 1.47 -4.23 -1.97
CA ILE A 4 2.87 -4.07 -2.38
C ILE A 4 3.09 -4.82 -3.70
N LEU A 5 3.75 -4.16 -4.65
CA LEU A 5 3.97 -4.73 -5.98
C LEU A 5 5.33 -5.44 -6.07
N LYS A 6 5.37 -6.50 -6.85
CA LYS A 6 6.62 -7.10 -7.34
C LYS A 6 7.13 -6.31 -8.54
N ASP A 7 8.43 -6.44 -8.84
CA ASP A 7 9.05 -5.76 -9.97
C ASP A 7 8.38 -6.06 -11.31
N SER A 8 7.87 -7.28 -11.50
CA SER A 8 7.10 -7.68 -12.69
C SER A 8 5.73 -7.00 -12.83
N GLU A 9 5.25 -6.34 -11.77
CA GLU A 9 3.95 -5.68 -11.71
C GLU A 9 4.07 -4.14 -11.79
N TYR A 10 5.28 -3.60 -11.93
CA TYR A 10 5.47 -2.16 -12.07
C TYR A 10 4.96 -1.68 -13.43
N ILE A 11 4.35 -0.49 -13.43
CA ILE A 11 3.83 0.16 -14.64
C ILE A 11 4.94 0.98 -15.32
N ASP A 12 5.95 1.39 -14.55
CA ASP A 12 7.10 2.17 -14.98
C ASP A 12 8.40 1.65 -14.36
N GLU A 13 9.49 2.38 -14.54
CA GLU A 13 10.82 2.04 -14.03
C GLU A 13 11.03 2.40 -12.54
N ARG A 14 10.01 2.95 -11.87
CA ARG A 14 10.14 3.36 -10.47
C ARG A 14 10.15 2.13 -9.58
N GLN A 15 10.89 2.23 -8.48
CA GLN A 15 10.96 1.18 -7.48
C GLN A 15 10.02 1.45 -6.32
N HIS A 16 9.84 0.43 -5.49
CA HIS A 16 9.14 0.54 -4.22
C HIS A 16 7.65 0.91 -4.42
N CYS A 17 7.06 0.34 -5.46
CA CYS A 17 5.71 0.66 -5.88
C CYS A 17 4.66 -0.16 -5.12
N PHE A 18 3.51 0.46 -4.93
CA PHE A 18 2.35 -0.12 -4.28
C PHE A 18 1.06 0.40 -4.92
N MET A 19 -0.02 -0.36 -4.78
CA MET A 19 -1.36 0.06 -5.17
C MET A 19 -2.23 0.28 -3.94
N LEU A 20 -3.04 1.34 -4.00
CA LEU A 20 -4.08 1.62 -3.03
C LEU A 20 -5.46 1.49 -3.67
N HIS A 21 -6.18 0.43 -3.30
CA HIS A 21 -7.58 0.21 -3.70
C HIS A 21 -8.51 0.88 -2.68
N THR A 22 -9.41 1.74 -3.13
CA THR A 22 -10.42 2.39 -2.27
C THR A 22 -11.80 1.77 -2.51
N GLY A 23 -12.76 2.07 -1.62
CA GLY A 23 -14.10 1.46 -1.65
C GLY A 23 -14.95 1.84 -2.87
N VAL A 24 -14.59 2.90 -3.61
CA VAL A 24 -15.34 3.40 -4.78
C VAL A 24 -14.71 2.93 -6.09
N SER A 25 -14.04 1.78 -6.08
CA SER A 25 -13.34 1.19 -7.23
C SER A 25 -12.08 1.93 -7.71
N ASP A 26 -11.71 3.06 -7.09
CA ASP A 26 -10.49 3.77 -7.47
C ASP A 26 -9.24 3.02 -6.98
N THR A 27 -8.32 2.80 -7.92
CA THR A 27 -7.00 2.21 -7.66
C THR A 27 -5.92 3.23 -7.97
N HIS A 28 -5.07 3.51 -6.99
CA HIS A 28 -3.98 4.48 -7.11
C HIS A 28 -2.64 3.75 -7.15
N TYR A 29 -1.87 3.93 -8.22
CA TYR A 29 -0.48 3.47 -8.31
C TYR A 29 0.43 4.54 -7.72
N MET A 30 1.26 4.15 -6.76
CA MET A 30 2.16 5.06 -6.05
C MET A 30 3.51 4.38 -5.81
N CYS A 31 4.53 5.18 -5.54
CA CYS A 31 5.88 4.73 -5.21
C CYS A 31 6.40 5.46 -3.97
N ALA A 32 7.23 4.80 -3.18
CA ALA A 32 8.01 5.43 -2.12
C ALA A 32 9.43 5.74 -2.61
N GLU A 33 10.10 6.75 -2.04
CA GLU A 33 11.47 7.08 -2.43
C GLU A 33 12.46 6.01 -1.97
N THR A 34 12.18 5.35 -0.84
CA THR A 34 13.02 4.29 -0.28
C THR A 34 12.23 3.04 0.10
N LYS A 35 12.92 1.88 0.08
CA LYS A 35 12.37 0.63 0.61
C LYS A 35 11.94 0.74 2.08
N THR A 36 12.66 1.52 2.88
CA THR A 36 12.32 1.74 4.30
C THR A 36 11.00 2.48 4.45
N GLU A 37 10.71 3.47 3.62
CA GLU A 37 9.42 4.18 3.63
C GLU A 37 8.28 3.27 3.18
N LEU A 38 8.49 2.46 2.14
CA LEU A 38 7.51 1.47 1.71
C LEU A 38 7.12 0.53 2.86
N LEU A 39 8.12 0.00 3.58
CA LEU A 39 7.89 -0.84 4.75
C LEU A 39 7.17 -0.10 5.89
N ARG A 40 7.43 1.20 6.08
CA ARG A 40 6.71 2.02 7.07
C ARG A 40 5.24 2.20 6.68
N ILE A 41 4.96 2.43 5.40
CA ILE A 41 3.60 2.55 4.85
C ILE A 41 2.84 1.23 5.05
N GLU A 42 3.44 0.09 4.67
CA GLU A 42 2.84 -1.24 4.83
C GLU A 42 2.48 -1.53 6.29
N ASN A 43 3.45 -1.32 7.20
CA ASN A 43 3.23 -1.54 8.63
C ASN A 43 2.19 -0.58 9.21
N GLY A 44 2.19 0.68 8.78
CA GLY A 44 1.18 1.67 9.18
C GLY A 44 -0.22 1.27 8.73
N TRP A 45 -0.35 0.81 7.48
CA TRP A 45 -1.60 0.34 6.91
C TRP A 45 -2.15 -0.88 7.65
N HIS A 46 -1.29 -1.87 7.97
CA HIS A 46 -1.69 -3.03 8.76
C HIS A 46 -2.20 -2.63 10.14
N ARG A 47 -1.50 -1.75 10.86
CA ARG A 47 -1.96 -1.26 12.17
C ARG A 47 -3.28 -0.51 12.08
N ALA A 48 -3.44 0.38 11.09
CA ALA A 48 -4.67 1.14 10.91
C ALA A 48 -5.86 0.23 10.59
N THR A 49 -5.67 -0.74 9.68
CA THR A 49 -6.70 -1.72 9.31
C THR A 49 -7.07 -2.60 10.49
N TYR A 50 -6.08 -3.13 11.22
CA TYR A 50 -6.31 -3.94 12.42
C TYR A 50 -7.09 -3.16 13.48
N ASN A 51 -6.67 -1.92 13.79
CA ASN A 51 -7.35 -1.08 14.77
C ASN A 51 -8.78 -0.71 14.35
N ALA A 52 -9.00 -0.47 13.05
CA ALA A 52 -10.33 -0.19 12.52
C ALA A 52 -11.25 -1.42 12.70
N VAL A 53 -10.79 -2.60 12.29
CA VAL A 53 -11.58 -3.84 12.39
C VAL A 53 -11.84 -4.21 13.85
N THR A 54 -10.83 -4.15 14.72
CA THR A 54 -10.98 -4.52 16.14
C THR A 54 -11.86 -3.57 16.94
N ARG A 55 -11.95 -2.29 16.56
CA ARG A 55 -12.80 -1.30 17.24
C ARG A 55 -14.22 -1.20 16.69
N LEU A 56 -14.45 -1.73 15.48
CA LEU A 56 -15.76 -1.78 14.84
C LEU A 56 -16.50 -3.10 15.10
N GLY A 57 -15.83 -4.10 15.70
CA GLY A 57 -16.40 -5.38 16.13
C GLY A 57 -17.01 -5.32 17.51
#